data_AF-A0A9P4JKS1-F1
#
_entry.id   AF-A0A9P4JKS1-F1
#
_cell.length_a   1.000
_cell.length_b   1.000
_cell.length_c   1.000
_cell.angle_alpha   90.00
_cell.angle_beta   90.00
_cell.angle_gamma   90.00
#
_symmetry.space_group_name_H-M   'P 1'
#
loop_
_entity.id
_entity.type
_entity.pdbx_description
1 polymer ?
#
loop_
_entity_poly.entity_id
_entity_poly.type
_entity_poly.pdbx_seq_one_letter_code
_entity_poly.pdbx_strand_id
1 'polypeptide(L)'
;MVVGISFNVAKSVPFPDAVAANPYWRQTMIHFSIGTFLNYQDFDANRRDQVRMTNEILPKLERLTPRGAAYLNEANYMQPDWQWVFYGPNYGKLNLIKAKYDPSDVFYALGAVGSDRWAQRSDGRLCRISG
;
A
#
# COMPACT_ATOMS: atom_id res chain seq x y z
N MET A 1 2.30 -15.64 -10.76
CA MET A 1 3.49 -14.98 -11.33
C MET A 1 4.31 -14.40 -10.21
N VAL A 2 5.64 -14.52 -10.27
CA VAL A 2 6.58 -13.86 -9.34
C VAL A 2 7.62 -13.12 -10.17
N VAL A 3 7.86 -11.85 -9.85
CA VAL A 3 8.94 -11.04 -10.43
C VAL A 3 9.73 -10.43 -9.29
N GLY A 4 11.06 -10.41 -9.40
CA GLY A 4 11.93 -9.85 -8.38
C GLY A 4 13.04 -9.00 -8.98
N ILE A 5 13.36 -7.89 -8.33
CA ILE A 5 14.46 -7.00 -8.67
C ILE A 5 15.32 -6.78 -7.43
N SER A 6 16.62 -6.91 -7.59
CA SER A 6 17.60 -6.58 -6.55
C SER A 6 18.16 -5.18 -6.79
N PHE A 7 18.16 -4.35 -5.76
CA PHE A 7 18.74 -3.01 -5.80
C PHE A 7 19.28 -2.63 -4.42
N ASN A 8 20.16 -1.63 -4.38
CA ASN A 8 20.57 -0.99 -3.14
C ASN A 8 20.31 0.51 -3.25
N VAL A 9 19.35 1.00 -2.49
CA VAL A 9 18.96 2.42 -2.47
C VAL A 9 19.36 3.11 -1.16
N ALA A 10 20.19 2.49 -0.33
CA ALA A 10 20.59 3.05 0.97
C ALA A 10 21.23 4.44 0.84
N LYS A 11 21.92 4.71 -0.27
CA LYS A 11 22.64 5.97 -0.56
C LYS A 11 22.24 6.60 -1.89
N SER A 12 21.02 6.33 -2.37
CA SER A 12 20.57 6.82 -3.69
C SER A 12 20.32 8.33 -3.75
N VAL A 13 20.22 9.02 -2.60
CA VAL A 13 20.02 10.48 -2.51
C VAL A 13 20.87 11.10 -1.39
N PRO A 14 21.26 12.40 -1.49
CA PRO A 14 22.07 13.07 -0.46
C PRO A 14 21.37 13.24 0.89
N PHE A 15 20.03 13.39 0.89
CA PHE A 15 19.22 13.60 2.09
C PHE A 15 18.08 12.57 2.16
N PRO A 16 18.38 11.31 2.54
CA PRO A 16 17.40 10.21 2.48
C PRO A 16 16.19 10.41 3.38
N ASP A 17 16.31 11.19 4.46
CA ASP A 17 15.21 11.50 5.39
C ASP A 17 14.37 12.70 4.93
N ALA A 18 14.80 13.40 3.88
CA ALA A 18 14.07 14.53 3.31
C ALA A 18 13.01 14.10 2.28
N VAL A 19 13.00 12.83 1.87
CA VAL A 19 12.02 12.29 0.90
C VAL A 19 10.90 11.52 1.61
N ALA A 20 9.73 11.48 0.96
CA ALA A 20 8.53 10.84 1.52
C ALA A 20 8.52 9.30 1.43
N ALA A 21 9.46 8.71 0.69
CA ALA A 21 9.53 7.25 0.52
C ALA A 21 9.70 6.55 1.88
N ASN A 22 9.03 5.41 2.07
CA ASN A 22 9.13 4.62 3.30
C ASN A 22 10.62 4.31 3.62
N PRO A 23 11.13 4.65 4.82
CA PRO A 23 12.54 4.44 5.16
C PRO A 23 13.01 2.98 5.05
N TYR A 24 12.08 2.01 5.12
CA TYR A 24 12.41 0.60 4.97
C TYR A 24 13.07 0.29 3.60
N TRP A 25 12.76 1.07 2.56
CA TRP A 25 13.43 0.95 1.25
C TRP A 25 14.95 1.02 1.34
N ARG A 26 15.51 1.74 2.33
CA ARG A 26 16.98 1.85 2.53
C ARG A 26 17.62 0.57 3.06
N GLN A 27 16.83 -0.33 3.63
CA GLN A 27 17.26 -1.61 4.20
C GLN A 27 16.91 -2.78 3.27
N THR A 28 15.99 -2.56 2.31
CA THR A 28 15.59 -3.55 1.32
C THR A 28 16.70 -3.83 0.31
N MET A 29 17.02 -5.11 0.11
CA MET A 29 17.92 -5.58 -0.96
C MET A 29 17.17 -6.18 -2.15
N ILE A 30 15.99 -6.76 -1.91
CA ILE A 30 15.16 -7.43 -2.91
C ILE A 30 13.74 -6.91 -2.79
N HIS A 31 13.19 -6.45 -3.91
CA HIS A 31 11.77 -6.22 -4.07
C HIS A 31 11.19 -7.32 -4.94
N PHE A 32 10.07 -7.90 -4.55
CA PHE A 32 9.39 -8.89 -5.38
C PHE A 32 7.88 -8.69 -5.34
N SER A 33 7.24 -9.04 -6.44
CA SER A 33 5.81 -8.87 -6.65
C SER A 33 5.22 -10.23 -6.99
N ILE A 34 4.12 -10.58 -6.33
CA ILE A 34 3.41 -11.86 -6.52
C ILE A 34 1.99 -11.55 -6.93
N GLY A 35 1.53 -12.22 -7.98
CA GLY A 35 0.18 -12.07 -8.49
C GLY A 35 -0.42 -13.39 -8.97
N THR A 36 -1.74 -13.44 -9.00
CA THR A 36 -2.52 -14.47 -9.71
C THR A 36 -2.82 -14.00 -11.13
N PHE A 37 -3.19 -14.92 -12.02
CA PHE A 37 -3.59 -14.57 -13.37
C PHE A 37 -5.06 -14.15 -13.39
N LEU A 38 -5.40 -13.20 -14.26
CA LEU A 38 -6.78 -12.79 -14.46
C LEU A 38 -7.55 -13.91 -15.18
N ASN A 39 -8.63 -14.37 -14.58
CA ASN A 39 -9.59 -15.26 -15.22
C ASN A 39 -10.70 -14.45 -15.89
N TYR A 40 -10.72 -14.46 -17.23
CA TYR A 40 -11.72 -13.75 -18.03
C TYR A 40 -13.10 -14.43 -18.07
N GLN A 41 -13.21 -15.66 -17.56
CA GLN A 41 -14.44 -16.46 -17.57
C GLN A 41 -15.11 -16.52 -16.20
N ASP A 42 -14.37 -16.27 -15.11
CA ASP A 42 -14.88 -16.26 -13.74
C ASP A 42 -14.30 -15.07 -12.96
N PHE A 43 -15.08 -13.98 -12.87
CA PHE A 43 -14.68 -12.79 -12.11
C PHE A 43 -14.75 -12.98 -10.60
N ASP A 44 -15.57 -13.90 -10.10
CA ASP A 44 -15.64 -14.20 -8.68
C ASP A 44 -14.38 -14.96 -8.24
N ALA A 45 -13.81 -15.81 -9.11
CA ALA A 45 -12.49 -16.41 -8.87
C ALA A 45 -11.42 -15.34 -8.68
N ASN A 46 -11.42 -14.29 -9.50
CA ASN A 46 -10.47 -13.19 -9.36
C ASN A 46 -10.59 -12.52 -7.99
N ARG A 47 -11.82 -12.28 -7.50
CA ARG A 47 -12.05 -11.72 -6.16
C ARG A 47 -11.58 -12.68 -5.06
N ARG A 48 -11.89 -13.97 -5.16
CA ARG A 48 -11.42 -15.01 -4.22
C ARG A 48 -9.90 -15.05 -4.16
N ASP A 49 -9.22 -14.91 -5.29
CA ASP A 49 -7.76 -14.86 -5.36
C ASP A 49 -7.18 -13.63 -4.69
N GLN A 50 -7.82 -12.45 -4.80
CA GLN A 50 -7.38 -11.26 -4.07
C GLN A 50 -7.52 -11.44 -2.55
N VAL A 51 -8.62 -12.03 -2.10
CA VAL A 51 -8.84 -12.37 -0.68
C VAL A 51 -7.79 -13.36 -0.19
N ARG A 52 -7.51 -14.43 -0.96
CA ARG A 52 -6.47 -15.41 -0.66
C ARG A 52 -5.08 -14.78 -0.60
N MET A 53 -4.78 -13.86 -1.52
CA MET A 53 -3.51 -13.14 -1.53
C MET A 53 -3.31 -12.38 -0.20
N THR A 54 -4.33 -11.60 0.20
CA THR A 54 -4.28 -10.79 1.43
C THR A 54 -4.29 -11.61 2.70
N ASN A 55 -5.12 -12.65 2.80
CA ASN A 55 -5.36 -13.34 4.06
C ASN A 55 -4.50 -14.59 4.27
N GLU A 56 -3.89 -15.15 3.21
CA GLU A 56 -3.13 -16.40 3.31
C GLU A 56 -1.70 -16.28 2.81
N ILE A 57 -1.48 -15.63 1.66
CA ILE A 57 -0.16 -15.62 0.99
C ILE A 57 0.72 -14.51 1.58
N LEU A 58 0.25 -13.25 1.58
CA LEU A 58 1.01 -12.12 2.12
C LEU A 58 1.43 -12.31 3.58
N PRO A 59 0.56 -12.80 4.51
CA PRO A 59 0.97 -13.03 5.89
C PRO A 59 2.08 -14.07 6.06
N LYS A 60 2.20 -15.04 5.13
CA LYS A 60 3.31 -16.01 5.13
C LYS A 60 4.63 -15.33 4.77
N LEU A 61 4.60 -14.36 3.85
CA LEU A 61 5.77 -13.62 3.40
C LEU A 61 6.21 -12.59 4.45
N GLU A 62 5.25 -11.88 5.05
CA GLU A 62 5.50 -10.92 6.14
C GLU A 62 6.22 -11.56 7.33
N ARG A 63 5.94 -12.84 7.63
CA ARG A 63 6.68 -13.61 8.65
C ARG A 63 8.15 -13.84 8.31
N LEU A 64 8.51 -13.90 7.02
CA LEU A 64 9.89 -14.05 6.57
C LEU A 64 10.61 -12.71 6.51
N THR A 65 9.87 -11.59 6.37
CA THR A 65 10.40 -10.24 6.28
C THR A 65 9.77 -9.32 7.34
N PRO A 66 10.02 -9.57 8.64
CA PRO A 66 9.36 -8.83 9.70
C PRO A 66 9.69 -7.33 9.61
N ARG A 67 8.65 -6.49 9.77
CA ARG A 67 8.69 -5.03 9.59
C ARG A 67 8.93 -4.58 8.14
N GLY A 68 8.63 -5.44 7.18
CA GLY A 68 8.65 -5.12 5.75
C GLY A 68 7.79 -3.92 5.37
N ALA A 69 8.03 -3.42 4.16
CA ALA A 69 7.20 -2.43 3.49
C ALA A 69 6.76 -2.98 2.14
N ALA A 70 5.68 -2.42 1.58
CA ALA A 70 5.26 -2.72 0.22
C ALA A 70 5.35 -1.48 -0.66
N TYR A 71 5.61 -1.71 -1.94
CA TYR A 71 5.49 -0.66 -2.94
C TYR A 71 4.04 -0.39 -3.23
N LEU A 72 3.56 0.80 -2.85
CA LEU A 72 2.14 1.15 -2.97
C LEU A 72 1.59 1.01 -4.40
N ASN A 73 2.44 1.18 -5.42
CA ASN A 73 2.05 1.06 -6.83
C ASN A 73 1.84 -0.39 -7.30
N GLU A 74 2.28 -1.38 -6.52
CA GLU A 74 2.21 -2.81 -6.84
C GLU A 74 1.54 -3.62 -5.71
N ALA A 75 0.72 -2.95 -4.89
CA ALA A 75 0.06 -3.55 -3.73
C ALA A 75 -1.39 -3.97 -4.03
N ASN A 76 -1.91 -4.88 -3.20
CA ASN A 76 -3.31 -5.26 -3.22
C ASN A 76 -4.17 -4.14 -2.60
N TYR A 77 -5.30 -3.81 -3.22
CA TYR A 77 -6.24 -2.80 -2.72
C TYR A 77 -6.84 -3.15 -1.34
N MET A 78 -6.77 -4.42 -0.93
CA MET A 78 -7.20 -4.93 0.37
C MET A 78 -6.09 -4.94 1.43
N GLN A 79 -4.91 -4.35 1.17
CA GLN A 79 -3.77 -4.39 2.09
C GLN A 79 -4.17 -3.90 3.50
N PRO A 80 -4.08 -4.75 4.56
CA PRO A 80 -4.25 -4.30 5.93
C PRO A 80 -3.09 -3.40 6.35
N ASP A 81 -3.33 -2.51 7.31
CA ASP A 81 -2.33 -1.60 7.88
C ASP A 81 -1.54 -0.80 6.82
N TRP A 82 -2.21 -0.48 5.71
CA TRP A 82 -1.61 0.15 4.54
C TRP A 82 -0.89 1.47 4.87
N GLN A 83 -1.35 2.23 5.89
CA GLN A 83 -0.65 3.44 6.33
C GLN A 83 0.81 3.13 6.69
N TRP A 84 1.03 2.08 7.47
CA TRP A 84 2.36 1.66 7.88
C TRP A 84 3.12 0.97 6.75
N VAL A 85 2.45 0.06 6.03
CA VAL A 85 3.09 -0.74 4.99
C VAL A 85 3.57 0.13 3.81
N PHE A 86 2.81 1.15 3.41
CA PHE A 86 3.15 2.00 2.27
C PHE A 86 3.98 3.22 2.65
N TYR A 87 3.65 3.86 3.78
CA TYR A 87 4.24 5.16 4.17
C TYR A 87 5.11 5.07 5.43
N GLY A 88 4.86 4.08 6.29
CA GLY A 88 5.59 3.85 7.53
C GLY A 88 5.56 5.09 8.44
N PRO A 89 6.70 5.46 9.06
CA PRO A 89 6.75 6.62 9.96
C PRO A 89 6.44 7.96 9.29
N ASN A 90 6.47 8.04 7.95
CA ASN A 90 6.16 9.27 7.24
C ASN A 90 4.66 9.58 7.18
N TYR A 91 3.77 8.61 7.47
CA TYR A 91 2.32 8.79 7.31
C TYR A 91 1.79 10.02 8.04
N GLY A 92 2.19 10.22 9.30
CA GLY A 92 1.71 11.34 10.12
C GLY A 92 2.03 12.70 9.48
N LYS A 93 3.29 12.89 9.04
CA LYS A 93 3.72 14.12 8.35
C LYS A 93 3.00 14.31 7.02
N LEU A 94 2.83 13.25 6.25
CA LEU A 94 2.09 13.29 4.98
C LEU A 94 0.63 13.64 5.19
N ASN A 95 -0.01 13.11 6.23
CA ASN A 95 -1.40 13.41 6.57
C ASN A 95 -1.59 14.89 6.96
N LEU A 96 -0.63 15.49 7.67
CA LEU A 96 -0.63 16.93 7.94
C LEU A 96 -0.49 17.76 6.64
N ILE A 97 0.37 17.33 5.72
CA ILE A 97 0.52 17.98 4.40
C ILE A 97 -0.79 17.86 3.60
N LYS A 98 -1.40 16.68 3.57
CA LYS A 98 -2.70 16.45 2.92
C LYS A 98 -3.76 17.40 3.48
N ALA A 99 -3.90 17.50 4.80
CA ALA A 99 -4.86 18.40 5.44
C ALA A 99 -4.58 19.89 5.14
N LYS A 100 -3.31 20.29 4.97
CA LYS A 100 -2.95 21.67 4.61
C LYS A 100 -3.37 22.03 3.19
N TYR A 101 -3.15 21.13 2.23
CA TYR A 101 -3.33 21.42 0.80
C TYR A 101 -4.68 20.94 0.23
N ASP A 102 -5.32 19.98 0.87
CA ASP A 102 -6.64 19.47 0.51
C ASP A 102 -7.49 19.24 1.78
N PRO A 103 -7.87 20.32 2.50
CA PRO A 103 -8.60 20.25 3.76
C PRO A 103 -10.02 19.66 3.62
N SER A 104 -10.58 19.71 2.41
CA SER A 104 -11.91 19.18 2.12
C SER A 104 -11.89 17.74 1.57
N ASP A 105 -10.72 17.10 1.54
CA ASP A 105 -10.49 15.77 0.98
C ASP A 105 -11.07 15.58 -0.44
N VAL A 106 -10.91 16.59 -1.32
CA VAL A 106 -11.39 16.56 -2.72
C VAL A 106 -10.71 15.45 -3.51
N PHE A 107 -9.41 15.23 -3.28
CA PHE A 107 -8.65 14.18 -3.97
C PHE A 107 -8.64 12.89 -3.16
N TYR A 108 -9.32 11.86 -3.66
CA TYR A 108 -9.40 10.55 -3.03
C TYR A 108 -8.76 9.46 -3.91
N ALA A 109 -8.01 8.56 -3.28
CA ALA A 109 -7.63 7.27 -3.86
C ALA A 109 -7.56 6.24 -2.73
N LEU A 110 -7.98 5.00 -2.99
CA LEU A 110 -7.92 3.93 -1.99
C LEU A 110 -6.46 3.66 -1.59
N GLY A 111 -6.16 3.67 -0.30
CA GLY A 111 -4.80 3.49 0.22
C GLY A 111 -3.91 4.73 0.09
N ALA A 112 -4.44 5.87 -0.39
CA ALA A 112 -3.73 7.14 -0.37
C ALA A 112 -3.84 7.81 1.01
N VAL A 113 -2.90 8.70 1.32
CA VAL A 113 -2.88 9.48 2.57
C VAL A 113 -4.21 10.21 2.79
N GLY A 114 -4.84 9.96 3.94
CA GLY A 114 -6.13 10.54 4.33
C GLY A 114 -7.36 9.81 3.76
N SER A 115 -7.18 8.76 2.96
CA SER A 115 -8.30 7.98 2.41
C SER A 115 -9.10 7.24 3.48
N ASP A 116 -8.51 6.99 4.65
CA ASP A 116 -9.14 6.43 5.85
C ASP A 116 -10.22 7.33 6.47
N ARG A 117 -10.41 8.55 5.99
CA ARG A 117 -11.55 9.41 6.34
C ARG A 117 -12.83 9.06 5.57
N TRP A 118 -12.74 8.19 4.57
CA TRP A 118 -13.82 7.85 3.66
C TRP A 118 -13.95 6.34 3.49
N ALA A 119 -15.18 5.88 3.26
CA ALA A 119 -15.49 4.50 2.93
C ALA A 119 -16.36 4.44 1.68
N GLN A 120 -16.02 3.53 0.77
CA GLN A 120 -16.89 3.20 -0.35
C GLN A 120 -17.99 2.25 0.13
N ARG A 121 -19.25 2.61 -0.10
CA ARG A 121 -20.41 1.77 0.18
C ARG A 121 -20.57 0.68 -0.88
N SER A 122 -21.41 -0.31 -0.58
CA SER A 122 -21.70 -1.43 -1.51
C SER A 122 -22.31 -0.98 -2.84
N ASP A 123 -22.93 0.20 -2.88
CA ASP A 123 -23.47 0.82 -4.09
C ASP A 123 -22.44 1.69 -4.85
N GLY A 124 -21.18 1.68 -4.42
CA GLY A 124 -20.08 2.41 -5.03
C GLY A 124 -19.94 3.86 -4.58
N ARG A 125 -20.88 4.42 -3.81
CA ARG A 125 -20.78 5.81 -3.30
C ARG A 125 -19.67 5.94 -2.27
N LEU A 126 -18.88 7.00 -2.39
CA LEU A 126 -17.89 7.37 -1.40
C LEU A 126 -18.55 8.23 -0.32
N CYS A 127 -18.40 7.85 0.95
CA CYS A 127 -19.01 8.54 2.10
C CYS A 127 -17.98 8.78 3.19
N ARG A 128 -18.06 9.93 3.84
CA ARG A 128 -17.19 10.24 4.98
C ARG A 128 -17.54 9.33 6.14
N ILE A 129 -16.55 8.72 6.77
CA ILE A 129 -16.76 7.91 7.96
C ILE A 129 -17.11 8.88 9.08
N SER A 130 -18.33 8.77 9.61
CA SER A 130 -18.74 9.54 10.79
C SER A 130 -17.99 8.98 11.99
N GLY A 131 -17.33 9.85 12.77
CA GLY A 131 -16.72 9.45 14.05
C GLY A 131 -17.76 9.08 15.09
#